data_AF-A0AAW0JCF9-F1
#
_entry.id   AF-A0AAW0JCF9-F1
#
_cell.length_a   1.000
_cell.length_b   1.000
_cell.length_c   1.000
_cell.angle_alpha   90.00
_cell.angle_beta   90.00
_cell.angle_gamma   90.00
#
_symmetry.space_group_name_H-M   'P 1'
#
loop_
_entity.id
_entity.type
_entity.pdbx_description
1 polymer ?
#
loop_
_entity_poly.entity_id
_entity_poly.type
_entity_poly.pdbx_seq_one_letter_code
_entity_poly.pdbx_strand_id
1 'polypeptide(L)'
;MSSLSGKVQTVLGLVEPSKLGRTLTHEHLTMTFDNFYCPPSPCHEATSKEPIMLKNLFWIQKNPYSHQENLQLNQETEAIKEELLYFKANGGGALVENTTTGLSRDVQTLKWLAEQTGVHIIAGAGFYVDATHSAATRAMSVEQLTDVLVNEILHGADGTSIKCGVIGEIGCSWPLTDSERKVLQATAHAQARLGCPVIIHPGRNPGAPFQIIRILQEAGADISKTVMSHLDR
;
A
#
# COMPACT_ATOMS: atom_id res chain seq x y z
N MET A 1 3.39 -28.09 6.25
CA MET A 1 3.69 -26.70 5.88
C MET A 1 2.77 -26.30 4.75
N SER A 2 2.17 -25.10 4.79
CA SER A 2 1.34 -24.59 3.69
C SER A 2 2.14 -24.59 2.38
N SER A 3 1.49 -24.85 1.24
CA SER A 3 2.09 -24.74 -0.10
C SER A 3 2.62 -23.33 -0.41
N LEU A 4 2.20 -22.33 0.37
CA LEU A 4 2.65 -20.94 0.29
C LEU A 4 4.02 -20.71 0.97
N SER A 5 4.42 -21.59 1.89
CA SER A 5 5.62 -21.39 2.70
C SER A 5 6.88 -21.38 1.84
N GLY A 6 7.72 -20.36 2.02
CA GLY A 6 8.97 -20.19 1.27
C GLY A 6 8.80 -19.74 -0.18
N LYS A 7 7.57 -19.35 -0.59
CA LYS A 7 7.27 -18.77 -1.90
C LYS A 7 6.83 -17.32 -1.74
N VAL A 8 6.83 -16.59 -2.85
CA VAL A 8 6.33 -15.21 -2.94
C VAL A 8 5.07 -15.22 -3.77
N GLN A 9 3.97 -14.73 -3.21
CA GLN A 9 2.71 -14.58 -3.94
C GLN A 9 2.73 -13.24 -4.70
N THR A 10 2.71 -13.31 -6.03
CA THR A 10 2.55 -12.15 -6.93
C THR A 10 1.12 -12.11 -7.46
N VAL A 11 0.75 -11.04 -8.15
CA VAL A 11 -0.54 -10.94 -8.85
C VAL A 11 -0.70 -11.97 -9.99
N LEU A 12 0.39 -12.61 -10.44
CA LEU A 12 0.39 -13.70 -11.42
C LEU A 12 0.50 -15.10 -10.81
N GLY A 13 0.60 -15.21 -9.48
CA GLY A 13 0.75 -16.48 -8.78
C GLY A 13 2.07 -16.59 -8.00
N LEU A 14 2.38 -17.82 -7.58
CA LEU A 14 3.55 -18.11 -6.77
C LEU A 14 4.84 -18.09 -7.57
N VAL A 15 5.88 -17.49 -6.98
CA VAL A 15 7.22 -17.38 -7.54
C VAL A 15 8.24 -17.78 -6.47
N GLU A 16 9.35 -18.40 -6.87
CA GLU A 16 10.48 -18.65 -5.96
C GLU A 16 11.16 -17.33 -5.57
N PRO A 17 11.55 -17.13 -4.30
CA PRO A 17 12.31 -15.94 -3.90
C PRO A 17 13.56 -15.68 -4.76
N SER A 18 14.22 -16.74 -5.22
CA SER A 18 15.40 -16.66 -6.10
C SER A 18 15.12 -16.08 -7.49
N LYS A 19 13.86 -15.92 -7.88
CA LYS A 19 13.43 -15.35 -9.18
C LYS A 19 13.04 -13.89 -9.09
N LEU A 20 12.93 -13.31 -7.89
CA LEU A 20 12.50 -11.91 -7.74
C LEU A 20 13.49 -10.90 -8.33
N GLY A 21 14.79 -11.21 -8.35
CA GLY A 21 15.81 -10.25 -8.78
C GLY A 21 15.87 -9.02 -7.87
N ARG A 22 16.27 -7.87 -8.44
CA ARG A 22 16.28 -6.59 -7.70
C ARG A 22 14.84 -6.19 -7.37
N THR A 23 14.57 -5.93 -6.09
CA THR A 23 13.21 -5.71 -5.59
C THR A 23 13.08 -4.34 -4.94
N LEU A 24 12.11 -3.54 -5.37
CA LEU A 24 11.67 -2.33 -4.66
C LEU A 24 10.59 -2.72 -3.64
N THR A 25 10.83 -2.45 -2.36
CA THR A 25 9.99 -3.02 -1.28
C THR A 25 8.81 -2.14 -0.87
N HIS A 26 8.68 -0.94 -1.43
CA HIS A 26 7.59 -0.03 -1.11
C HIS A 26 7.34 0.95 -2.27
N GLU A 27 6.39 0.63 -3.15
CA GLU A 27 5.99 1.48 -4.27
C GLU A 27 4.46 1.57 -4.36
N HIS A 28 3.97 2.55 -5.12
CA HIS A 28 2.57 2.65 -5.52
C HIS A 28 2.49 2.74 -7.03
N LEU A 29 1.65 1.91 -7.65
CA LEU A 29 1.47 1.90 -9.09
C LEU A 29 0.17 2.54 -9.51
N THR A 30 -0.92 2.31 -8.77
CA THR A 30 -2.26 2.79 -9.15
C THR A 30 -2.98 3.23 -7.89
N MET A 31 -2.76 4.49 -7.48
CA MET A 31 -3.36 5.03 -6.26
C MET A 31 -4.07 6.36 -6.50
N THR A 32 -4.99 6.67 -5.59
CA THR A 32 -5.56 8.01 -5.42
C THR A 32 -5.28 8.52 -4.02
N PHE A 33 -5.00 9.81 -3.89
CA PHE A 33 -4.71 10.46 -2.61
C PHE A 33 -5.68 11.63 -2.29
N ASP A 34 -6.87 11.61 -2.88
CA ASP A 34 -7.87 12.69 -2.79
C ASP A 34 -8.30 13.04 -1.37
N ASN A 35 -8.35 12.05 -0.46
CA ASN A 35 -8.70 12.27 0.94
C ASN A 35 -7.73 13.22 1.67
N PHE A 36 -6.56 13.50 1.06
CA PHE A 36 -5.53 14.38 1.60
C PHE A 36 -5.40 15.69 0.83
N TYR A 37 -6.32 15.98 -0.09
CA TYR A 37 -6.33 17.25 -0.82
C TYR A 37 -6.38 18.43 0.15
N CYS A 38 -5.45 19.36 -0.05
CA CYS A 38 -5.31 20.59 0.71
C CYS A 38 -5.65 21.78 -0.19
N PRO A 39 -6.78 22.48 0.00
CA PRO A 39 -7.13 23.62 -0.84
C PRO A 39 -6.00 24.67 -0.89
N PRO A 40 -5.63 25.16 -2.08
CA PRO A 40 -4.62 26.21 -2.22
C PRO A 40 -5.14 27.54 -1.68
N SER A 41 -4.23 28.47 -1.37
CA SER A 41 -4.60 29.86 -1.10
C SER A 41 -5.26 30.50 -2.34
N PRO A 42 -6.15 31.50 -2.18
CA PRO A 42 -6.86 32.12 -3.31
C PRO A 42 -5.97 32.61 -4.46
N CYS A 43 -4.76 33.11 -4.16
CA CYS A 43 -3.80 33.55 -5.17
C CYS A 43 -3.19 32.41 -6.02
N HIS A 44 -3.37 31.15 -5.61
CA HIS A 44 -2.80 29.97 -6.28
C HIS A 44 -3.88 29.06 -6.91
N GLU A 45 -5.16 29.42 -6.84
CA GLU A 45 -6.26 28.60 -7.37
C GLU A 45 -6.17 28.39 -8.88
N ALA A 46 -5.67 29.38 -9.63
CA ALA A 46 -5.43 29.21 -11.06
C ALA A 46 -4.32 28.19 -11.33
N THR A 47 -3.19 28.32 -10.62
CA THR A 47 -2.02 27.43 -10.76
C THR A 47 -2.35 25.99 -10.39
N SER A 48 -3.20 25.76 -9.38
CA SER A 48 -3.58 24.41 -8.93
C SER A 48 -4.44 23.62 -9.92
N LYS A 49 -5.01 24.30 -10.93
CA LYS A 49 -5.88 23.72 -11.95
C LYS A 49 -5.19 23.62 -13.32
N GLU A 50 -3.97 24.14 -13.45
CA GLU A 50 -3.20 23.98 -14.68
C GLU A 50 -2.67 22.55 -14.78
N PRO A 51 -2.53 21.96 -15.99
CA PRO A 51 -1.86 20.68 -16.14
C PRO A 51 -0.44 20.67 -15.56
N ILE A 52 0.07 19.49 -15.19
CA ILE A 52 1.47 19.34 -14.76
C ILE A 52 2.42 19.73 -15.90
N MET A 53 3.19 20.80 -15.70
CA MET A 53 4.11 21.37 -16.70
C MET A 53 5.41 21.84 -16.06
N LEU A 54 6.47 21.99 -16.86
CA LEU A 54 7.74 22.49 -16.34
C LEU A 54 7.62 23.89 -15.68
N LYS A 55 6.71 24.75 -16.18
CA LYS A 55 6.49 26.11 -15.65
C LYS A 55 5.89 26.15 -14.23
N ASN A 56 5.10 25.16 -13.84
CA ASN A 56 4.42 25.10 -12.54
C ASN A 56 5.00 24.00 -11.62
N LEU A 57 5.98 23.22 -12.10
CA LEU A 57 6.60 22.12 -11.36
C LEU A 57 7.12 22.53 -9.98
N PHE A 58 7.79 23.68 -9.86
CA PHE A 58 8.25 24.18 -8.56
C PHE A 58 7.09 24.39 -7.58
N TRP A 59 5.97 24.94 -8.05
CA TRP A 59 4.80 25.17 -7.21
C TRP A 59 4.19 23.83 -6.76
N ILE A 60 4.07 22.85 -7.67
CA ILE A 60 3.55 21.51 -7.36
C ILE A 60 4.44 20.83 -6.32
N GLN A 61 5.77 20.89 -6.48
CA GLN A 61 6.72 20.30 -5.52
C GLN A 61 6.60 20.90 -4.11
N LYS A 62 6.22 22.17 -4.00
CA LYS A 62 6.00 22.85 -2.71
C LYS A 62 4.58 22.69 -2.18
N ASN A 63 3.62 22.33 -3.02
CA ASN A 63 2.22 22.16 -2.67
C ASN A 63 1.67 20.84 -3.25
N PRO A 64 2.30 19.68 -2.97
CA PRO A 64 1.99 18.43 -3.67
C PRO A 64 0.54 17.96 -3.42
N TYR A 65 -0.03 18.33 -2.27
CA TYR A 65 -1.41 18.01 -1.90
C TYR A 65 -2.44 19.03 -2.37
N SER A 66 -2.01 20.12 -3.01
CA SER A 66 -2.91 21.18 -3.51
C SER A 66 -3.11 21.13 -5.02
N HIS A 67 -2.58 20.12 -5.70
CA HIS A 67 -2.74 19.91 -7.14
C HIS A 67 -3.51 18.62 -7.38
N GLN A 68 -4.74 18.70 -7.91
CA GLN A 68 -5.62 17.53 -7.99
C GLN A 68 -5.02 16.40 -8.83
N GLU A 69 -4.49 16.70 -10.02
CA GLU A 69 -3.90 15.68 -10.90
C GLU A 69 -2.68 15.00 -10.26
N ASN A 70 -1.95 15.69 -9.37
CA ASN A 70 -0.79 15.12 -8.69
C ASN A 70 -1.19 14.05 -7.64
N LEU A 71 -2.47 13.99 -7.28
CA LEU A 71 -3.03 13.00 -6.35
C LEU A 71 -3.66 11.80 -7.06
N GLN A 72 -3.65 11.79 -8.40
CA GLN A 72 -4.37 10.82 -9.24
C GLN A 72 -3.41 10.00 -10.10
N LEU A 73 -2.65 9.09 -9.46
CA LEU A 73 -1.72 8.22 -10.18
C LEU A 73 -2.46 7.16 -11.03
N ASN A 74 -3.67 6.77 -10.62
CA ASN A 74 -4.51 5.80 -11.31
C ASN A 74 -4.97 6.21 -12.73
N GLN A 75 -4.73 7.45 -13.16
CA GLN A 75 -5.06 7.93 -14.50
C GLN A 75 -3.89 7.77 -15.50
N GLU A 76 -2.69 7.43 -15.02
CA GLU A 76 -1.44 7.47 -15.78
C GLU A 76 -0.91 6.06 -16.14
N THR A 77 -1.79 5.08 -16.33
CA THR A 77 -1.45 3.65 -16.48
C THR A 77 -0.40 3.37 -17.56
N GLU A 78 -0.42 4.11 -18.67
CA GLU A 78 0.57 3.98 -19.73
C GLU A 78 1.95 4.48 -19.31
N ALA A 79 2.03 5.63 -18.62
CA ALA A 79 3.30 6.13 -18.08
C ALA A 79 3.88 5.18 -17.02
N ILE A 80 3.02 4.61 -16.16
CA ILE A 80 3.42 3.59 -15.18
C ILE A 80 4.00 2.36 -15.88
N LYS A 81 3.38 1.90 -16.96
CA LYS A 81 3.92 0.77 -17.77
C LYS A 81 5.30 1.10 -18.33
N GLU A 82 5.51 2.31 -18.85
CA GLU A 82 6.81 2.76 -19.36
C GLU A 82 7.88 2.79 -18.26
N GLU A 83 7.55 3.31 -17.08
CA GLU A 83 8.45 3.32 -15.90
C GLU A 83 8.81 1.90 -15.44
N LEU A 84 7.86 0.96 -15.46
CA LEU A 84 8.12 -0.44 -15.15
C LEU A 84 9.01 -1.14 -16.20
N LEU A 85 8.82 -0.84 -17.48
CA LEU A 85 9.72 -1.33 -18.54
C LEU A 85 11.12 -0.75 -18.38
N TYR A 86 11.25 0.52 -18.01
CA TYR A 86 12.52 1.14 -17.69
C TYR A 86 13.19 0.48 -16.48
N PHE A 87 12.44 0.23 -15.40
CA PHE A 87 12.92 -0.53 -14.23
C PHE A 87 13.42 -1.92 -14.64
N LYS A 88 12.63 -2.65 -15.44
CA LYS A 88 12.99 -3.99 -15.96
C LYS A 88 14.27 -3.96 -16.78
N ALA A 89 14.41 -3.00 -17.68
CA ALA A 89 15.59 -2.82 -18.53
C ALA A 89 16.86 -2.56 -17.72
N ASN A 90 16.73 -1.95 -16.54
CA ASN A 90 17.82 -1.68 -15.60
C ASN A 90 18.04 -2.80 -14.56
N GLY A 91 17.51 -4.00 -14.81
CA GLY A 91 17.71 -5.18 -13.97
C GLY A 91 16.73 -5.30 -12.79
N GLY A 92 15.70 -4.46 -12.76
CA GLY A 92 14.56 -4.60 -11.86
C GLY A 92 13.81 -5.91 -12.11
N GLY A 93 13.47 -6.62 -11.04
CA GLY A 93 12.79 -7.92 -11.14
C GLY A 93 11.43 -7.95 -10.46
N ALA A 94 11.29 -7.27 -9.31
CA ALA A 94 10.05 -7.27 -8.55
C ALA A 94 9.81 -5.93 -7.85
N LEU A 95 8.55 -5.70 -7.44
CA LEU A 95 8.20 -4.65 -6.49
C LEU A 95 7.05 -5.07 -5.60
N VAL A 96 6.95 -4.43 -4.44
CA VAL A 96 5.80 -4.53 -3.53
C VAL A 96 4.94 -3.28 -3.69
N GLU A 97 3.70 -3.50 -4.13
CA GLU A 97 2.71 -2.46 -4.34
C GLU A 97 1.89 -2.31 -3.05
N ASN A 98 2.01 -1.14 -2.42
CA ASN A 98 1.50 -0.88 -1.07
C ASN A 98 0.16 -0.15 -1.07
N THR A 99 -0.50 0.01 -2.22
CA THR A 99 -1.83 0.62 -2.27
C THR A 99 -2.85 -0.34 -1.71
N THR A 100 -3.52 0.05 -0.62
CA THR A 100 -4.50 -0.78 0.09
C THR A 100 -5.90 -0.15 0.08
N THR A 101 -6.84 -0.75 0.83
CA THR A 101 -8.19 -0.19 0.99
C THR A 101 -8.11 1.24 1.55
N GLY A 102 -8.74 2.18 0.83
CA GLY A 102 -8.70 3.61 1.12
C GLY A 102 -7.82 4.43 0.17
N LEU A 103 -6.95 3.76 -0.60
CA LEU A 103 -6.08 4.37 -1.61
C LEU A 103 -6.43 3.98 -3.06
N SER A 104 -7.57 3.30 -3.25
CA SER A 104 -8.08 2.84 -4.55
C SER A 104 -7.22 1.76 -5.22
N ARG A 105 -6.82 0.73 -4.46
CA ARG A 105 -6.16 -0.48 -4.99
C ARG A 105 -6.96 -1.10 -6.15
N ASP A 106 -6.25 -1.51 -7.20
CA ASP A 106 -6.81 -2.23 -8.35
C ASP A 106 -5.91 -3.40 -8.77
N VAL A 107 -6.14 -4.57 -8.17
CA VAL A 107 -5.35 -5.78 -8.50
C VAL A 107 -5.48 -6.25 -9.95
N GLN A 108 -6.52 -5.86 -10.69
CA GLN A 108 -6.65 -6.21 -12.11
C GLN A 108 -5.65 -5.40 -12.94
N THR A 109 -5.56 -4.11 -12.69
CA THR A 109 -4.56 -3.25 -13.34
C THR A 109 -3.14 -3.69 -12.96
N LEU A 110 -2.89 -4.06 -11.70
CA LEU A 110 -1.59 -4.61 -11.29
C LEU A 110 -1.24 -5.90 -12.04
N LYS A 111 -2.21 -6.80 -12.22
CA LYS A 111 -2.02 -8.02 -13.01
C LYS A 111 -1.67 -7.70 -14.46
N TRP A 112 -2.41 -6.78 -15.08
CA TRP A 112 -2.14 -6.36 -16.45
C TRP A 112 -0.73 -5.76 -16.58
N LEU A 113 -0.31 -4.87 -15.67
CA LEU A 113 1.04 -4.30 -15.65
C LEU A 113 2.12 -5.39 -15.53
N ALA A 114 1.91 -6.39 -14.67
CA ALA A 114 2.84 -7.52 -14.52
C ALA A 114 2.97 -8.32 -15.83
N GLU A 115 1.86 -8.58 -16.53
CA GLU A 115 1.86 -9.27 -17.82
C GLU A 115 2.55 -8.47 -18.93
N GLN A 116 2.32 -7.15 -18.99
CA GLN A 116 2.89 -6.29 -20.03
C GLN A 116 4.39 -6.04 -19.86
N THR A 117 4.89 -6.04 -18.63
CA THR A 117 6.25 -5.58 -18.31
C THR A 117 7.18 -6.72 -17.91
N GLY A 118 6.64 -7.87 -17.48
CA GLY A 118 7.41 -8.97 -16.92
C GLY A 118 8.05 -8.64 -15.56
N VAL A 119 7.63 -7.56 -14.89
CA VAL A 119 7.99 -7.25 -13.50
C VAL A 119 7.07 -8.02 -12.56
N HIS A 120 7.63 -8.66 -11.54
CA HIS A 120 6.83 -9.32 -10.51
C HIS A 120 6.21 -8.29 -9.57
N ILE A 121 4.88 -8.15 -9.59
CA ILE A 121 4.16 -7.24 -8.70
C ILE A 121 3.54 -8.03 -7.55
N ILE A 122 3.88 -7.63 -6.32
CA ILE A 122 3.37 -8.21 -5.07
C ILE A 122 2.36 -7.23 -4.50
N ALA A 123 1.07 -7.54 -4.59
CA ALA A 123 0.01 -6.66 -4.10
C ALA A 123 -0.12 -6.73 -2.57
N GLY A 124 -0.41 -5.57 -1.98
CA GLY A 124 -0.64 -5.38 -0.56
C GLY A 124 -2.10 -5.55 -0.13
N ALA A 125 -2.31 -6.22 1.02
CA ALA A 125 -3.61 -6.37 1.67
C ALA A 125 -3.82 -5.33 2.79
N GLY A 126 -5.07 -5.00 3.09
CA GLY A 126 -5.44 -4.25 4.30
C GLY A 126 -5.96 -2.84 4.09
N PHE A 127 -5.71 -1.98 5.07
CA PHE A 127 -6.37 -0.68 5.22
C PHE A 127 -5.34 0.40 5.55
N TYR A 128 -5.49 1.55 4.92
CA TYR A 128 -4.64 2.71 5.16
C TYR A 128 -5.07 3.46 6.44
N VAL A 129 -4.87 4.78 6.51
CA VAL A 129 -5.12 5.55 7.74
C VAL A 129 -6.61 5.83 7.96
N ASP A 130 -6.99 6.22 9.17
CA ASP A 130 -8.40 6.42 9.52
C ASP A 130 -9.13 7.42 8.62
N ALA A 131 -8.43 8.44 8.10
CA ALA A 131 -9.01 9.41 7.17
C ALA A 131 -9.61 8.76 5.91
N THR A 132 -9.10 7.59 5.50
CA THR A 132 -9.58 6.85 4.32
C THR A 132 -10.55 5.71 4.66
N HIS A 133 -10.82 5.45 5.94
CA HIS A 133 -11.75 4.40 6.34
C HIS A 133 -13.19 4.78 5.98
N SER A 134 -13.94 3.83 5.42
CA SER A 134 -15.38 3.98 5.22
C SER A 134 -16.13 3.84 6.55
N ALA A 135 -17.40 4.25 6.59
CA ALA A 135 -18.26 3.98 7.74
C ALA A 135 -18.36 2.47 8.05
N ALA A 136 -18.39 1.63 7.00
CA ALA A 136 -18.40 0.18 7.15
C ALA A 136 -17.10 -0.34 7.80
N THR A 137 -15.93 0.13 7.33
CA THR A 137 -14.63 -0.21 7.92
C THR A 137 -14.57 0.15 9.39
N ARG A 138 -15.02 1.36 9.76
CA ARG A 138 -15.05 1.80 11.17
C ARG A 138 -15.98 0.96 12.03
N ALA A 139 -17.07 0.44 11.47
CA ALA A 139 -18.03 -0.41 12.17
C ALA A 139 -17.55 -1.86 12.35
N MET A 140 -16.59 -2.33 11.55
CA MET A 140 -16.10 -3.72 11.64
C MET A 140 -15.44 -4.02 12.98
N SER A 141 -15.67 -5.24 13.49
CA SER A 141 -14.90 -5.79 14.60
C SER A 141 -13.49 -6.20 14.17
N VAL A 142 -12.63 -6.49 15.15
CA VAL A 142 -11.26 -6.99 14.87
C VAL A 142 -11.32 -8.31 14.11
N GLU A 143 -12.26 -9.19 14.43
CA GLU A 143 -12.47 -10.48 13.76
C GLU A 143 -12.88 -10.29 12.30
N GLN A 144 -13.83 -9.38 12.03
CA GLN A 144 -14.26 -9.06 10.67
C GLN A 144 -13.11 -8.48 9.83
N LEU A 145 -12.32 -7.57 10.40
CA LEU A 145 -11.12 -7.03 9.75
C LEU A 145 -10.08 -8.14 9.49
N THR A 146 -9.91 -9.05 10.44
CA THR A 146 -9.00 -10.21 10.31
C THR A 146 -9.43 -11.10 9.15
N ASP A 147 -10.73 -11.38 9.03
CA ASP A 147 -11.27 -12.22 7.96
C ASP A 147 -11.10 -11.57 6.58
N VAL A 148 -11.25 -10.24 6.47
CA VAL A 148 -10.93 -9.51 5.23
C VAL A 148 -9.46 -9.73 4.84
N LEU A 149 -8.53 -9.47 5.77
CA LEU A 149 -7.09 -9.65 5.51
C LEU A 149 -6.74 -11.07 5.11
N VAL A 150 -7.30 -12.07 5.81
CA VAL A 150 -7.09 -13.48 5.48
C VAL A 150 -7.64 -13.83 4.12
N ASN A 151 -8.82 -13.32 3.77
CA ASN A 151 -9.43 -13.56 2.47
C ASN A 151 -8.60 -12.98 1.33
N GLU A 152 -8.08 -11.75 1.47
CA GLU A 152 -7.23 -11.12 0.45
C GLU A 152 -5.93 -11.89 0.17
N ILE A 153 -5.36 -12.52 1.20
CA ILE A 153 -4.15 -13.35 1.07
C ILE A 153 -4.45 -14.74 0.52
N LEU A 154 -5.54 -15.39 0.96
CA LEU A 154 -5.79 -16.81 0.64
C LEU A 154 -6.67 -17.02 -0.59
N HIS A 155 -7.59 -16.10 -0.88
CA HIS A 155 -8.67 -16.30 -1.86
C HIS A 155 -8.64 -15.25 -2.97
N GLY A 156 -8.50 -13.98 -2.62
CA GLY A 156 -8.36 -12.89 -3.58
C GLY A 156 -8.85 -11.55 -3.06
N ALA A 157 -8.47 -10.50 -3.75
CA ALA A 157 -8.77 -9.10 -3.44
C ALA A 157 -9.65 -8.45 -4.52
N ASP A 158 -10.32 -7.36 -4.15
CA ASP A 158 -11.10 -6.48 -5.03
C ASP A 158 -12.16 -7.21 -5.88
N GLY A 159 -12.81 -8.22 -5.30
CA GLY A 159 -13.82 -9.04 -5.99
C GLY A 159 -13.26 -10.00 -7.04
N THR A 160 -11.94 -10.22 -7.05
CA THR A 160 -11.25 -11.11 -7.98
C THR A 160 -10.67 -12.34 -7.26
N SER A 161 -10.05 -13.25 -8.02
CA SER A 161 -9.24 -14.36 -7.50
C SER A 161 -7.74 -14.03 -7.38
N ILE A 162 -7.36 -12.77 -7.61
CA ILE A 162 -5.97 -12.30 -7.54
C ILE A 162 -5.63 -12.07 -6.07
N LYS A 163 -4.61 -12.76 -5.58
CA LYS A 163 -4.23 -12.77 -4.16
C LYS A 163 -3.17 -11.73 -3.87
N CYS A 164 -3.26 -11.12 -2.69
CA CYS A 164 -2.20 -10.29 -2.13
C CYS A 164 -1.06 -11.17 -1.60
N GLY A 165 0.16 -10.63 -1.57
CA GLY A 165 1.35 -11.33 -1.09
C GLY A 165 1.88 -10.85 0.26
N VAL A 166 1.47 -9.67 0.71
CA VAL A 166 1.82 -9.07 2.00
C VAL A 166 0.60 -8.42 2.64
N ILE A 167 0.61 -8.26 3.97
CA ILE A 167 -0.35 -7.39 4.65
C ILE A 167 0.28 -6.01 4.78
N GLY A 168 -0.18 -5.04 4.00
CA GLY A 168 0.27 -3.66 4.08
C GLY A 168 0.21 -2.91 2.75
N GLU A 169 0.41 -1.60 2.75
CA GLU A 169 0.76 -0.84 3.96
C GLU A 169 -0.45 -0.64 4.89
N ILE A 170 -0.24 -0.92 6.18
CA ILE A 170 -1.23 -0.66 7.24
C ILE A 170 -1.04 0.75 7.75
N GLY A 171 -2.06 1.58 7.58
CA GLY A 171 -2.05 2.98 7.95
C GLY A 171 -2.14 3.21 9.45
N CYS A 172 -1.20 3.99 9.99
CA CYS A 172 -1.26 4.48 11.37
C CYS A 172 -1.07 5.99 11.38
N SER A 173 -2.10 6.74 11.77
CA SER A 173 -1.95 8.16 12.06
C SER A 173 -1.27 8.41 13.41
N TRP A 174 -1.01 9.67 13.72
CA TRP A 174 -0.58 10.09 15.05
C TRP A 174 -1.45 11.23 15.58
N PRO A 175 -2.08 11.08 16.76
CA PRO A 175 -2.15 9.86 17.58
C PRO A 175 -3.00 8.76 16.92
N LEU A 176 -2.71 7.49 17.21
CA LEU A 176 -3.49 6.35 16.72
C LEU A 176 -4.97 6.46 17.11
N THR A 177 -5.85 6.34 16.12
CA THR A 177 -7.31 6.29 16.30
C THR A 177 -7.78 4.91 16.75
N ASP A 178 -9.03 4.81 17.23
CA ASP A 178 -9.63 3.52 17.61
C ASP A 178 -9.79 2.58 16.40
N SER A 179 -10.11 3.12 15.22
CA SER A 179 -10.22 2.31 14.01
C SER A 179 -8.86 1.73 13.59
N GLU A 180 -7.80 2.53 13.62
CA GLU A 180 -6.44 2.06 13.30
C GLU A 180 -5.93 1.05 14.33
N ARG A 181 -6.25 1.22 15.62
CA ARG A 181 -5.93 0.21 16.64
C ARG A 181 -6.60 -1.14 16.35
N LYS A 182 -7.88 -1.14 15.95
CA LYS A 182 -8.57 -2.37 15.53
C LYS A 182 -7.92 -3.01 14.31
N VAL A 183 -7.52 -2.20 13.32
CA VAL A 183 -6.81 -2.69 12.12
C VAL A 183 -5.45 -3.29 12.48
N LEU A 184 -4.68 -2.66 13.39
CA LEU A 184 -3.41 -3.21 13.87
C LEU A 184 -3.59 -4.56 14.60
N GLN A 185 -4.60 -4.68 15.46
CA GLN A 185 -4.91 -5.94 16.13
C GLN A 185 -5.31 -7.03 15.11
N ALA A 186 -6.16 -6.68 14.15
CA ALA A 186 -6.56 -7.59 13.08
C ALA A 186 -5.37 -8.03 12.21
N THR A 187 -4.45 -7.10 11.93
CA THR A 187 -3.20 -7.36 11.23
C THR A 187 -2.35 -8.39 11.97
N ALA A 188 -2.18 -8.25 13.28
CA ALA A 188 -1.44 -9.20 14.09
C ALA A 188 -2.09 -10.60 14.08
N HIS A 189 -3.42 -10.67 14.24
CA HIS A 189 -4.14 -11.95 14.19
C HIS A 189 -4.04 -12.63 12.81
N ALA A 190 -4.17 -11.86 11.73
CA ALA A 190 -4.02 -12.38 10.37
C ALA A 190 -2.59 -12.86 10.13
N GLN A 191 -1.58 -12.08 10.53
CA GLN A 191 -0.18 -12.46 10.40
C GLN A 191 0.16 -13.72 11.20
N ALA A 192 -0.34 -13.85 12.43
CA ALA A 192 -0.11 -15.02 13.26
C ALA A 192 -0.70 -16.31 12.63
N ARG A 193 -1.84 -16.19 11.94
CA ARG A 193 -2.48 -17.30 11.20
C ARG A 193 -1.75 -17.67 9.92
N LEU A 194 -1.24 -16.67 9.19
CA LEU A 194 -0.75 -16.83 7.82
C LEU A 194 0.78 -16.93 7.72
N GLY A 195 1.50 -16.32 8.65
CA GLY A 195 2.95 -16.20 8.64
C GLY A 195 3.53 -15.31 7.53
N CYS A 196 2.69 -14.49 6.87
CA CYS A 196 3.10 -13.57 5.81
C CYS A 196 3.79 -12.30 6.36
N PRO A 197 4.50 -11.53 5.51
CA PRO A 197 5.07 -10.24 5.91
C PRO A 197 4.00 -9.18 6.17
N VAL A 198 4.30 -8.27 7.10
CA VAL A 198 3.50 -7.07 7.39
C VAL A 198 4.30 -5.82 7.07
N ILE A 199 3.68 -4.81 6.44
CA ILE A 199 4.27 -3.50 6.17
C ILE A 199 3.43 -2.42 6.84
N ILE A 200 4.07 -1.55 7.62
CA ILE A 200 3.39 -0.49 8.38
C ILE A 200 3.77 0.90 7.85
N HIS A 201 2.77 1.76 7.77
CA HIS A 201 2.89 3.21 7.63
C HIS A 201 2.80 3.88 9.00
N PRO A 202 3.92 4.32 9.62
CA PRO A 202 3.85 5.00 10.91
C PRO A 202 3.41 6.46 10.76
N GLY A 203 2.70 6.96 11.78
CA GLY A 203 2.41 8.37 11.90
C GLY A 203 3.69 9.19 12.09
N ARG A 204 3.67 10.48 11.73
CA ARG A 204 4.83 11.39 11.78
C ARG A 204 5.18 11.83 13.21
N ASN A 205 5.55 10.86 14.05
CA ASN A 205 6.03 11.08 15.41
C ASN A 205 7.11 10.04 15.76
N PRO A 206 8.23 10.44 16.40
CA PRO A 206 9.29 9.51 16.78
C PRO A 206 8.84 8.34 17.68
N GLY A 207 7.74 8.51 18.43
CA GLY A 207 7.15 7.48 19.27
C GLY A 207 6.19 6.52 18.55
N ALA A 208 5.76 6.83 17.33
CA ALA A 208 4.76 6.04 16.61
C ALA A 208 5.26 4.61 16.32
N PRO A 209 6.48 4.38 15.79
CA PRO A 209 6.97 3.01 15.53
C PRO A 209 6.95 2.13 16.79
N PHE A 210 7.37 2.66 17.94
CA PHE A 210 7.41 1.91 19.19
C PHE A 210 6.02 1.54 19.70
N GLN A 211 5.05 2.46 19.62
CA GLN A 211 3.67 2.18 19.99
C GLN A 211 3.05 1.09 19.10
N ILE A 212 3.30 1.16 17.79
CA ILE A 212 2.80 0.19 16.81
C ILE A 212 3.39 -1.20 17.09
N ILE A 213 4.71 -1.31 17.24
CA ILE A 213 5.38 -2.60 17.51
C ILE A 213 4.84 -3.23 18.79
N ARG A 214 4.65 -2.44 19.84
CA ARG A 214 4.06 -2.91 21.10
C ARG A 214 2.67 -3.50 20.88
N ILE A 215 1.77 -2.80 20.18
CA ILE A 215 0.40 -3.27 19.91
C ILE A 215 0.44 -4.58 19.10
N LEU A 216 1.27 -4.65 18.07
CA LEU A 216 1.43 -5.85 17.24
C LEU A 216 1.92 -7.05 18.07
N GLN A 217 2.94 -6.86 18.91
CA GLN A 217 3.47 -7.91 19.79
C GLN A 217 2.44 -8.39 20.81
N GLU A 218 1.74 -7.46 21.48
CA GLU A 218 0.69 -7.78 22.44
C GLU A 218 -0.45 -8.60 21.79
N ALA A 219 -0.73 -8.37 20.50
CA ALA A 219 -1.71 -9.12 19.72
C ALA A 219 -1.16 -10.38 19.01
N GLY A 220 0.11 -10.73 19.23
CA GLY A 220 0.72 -11.99 18.77
C GLY A 220 1.39 -11.96 17.39
N ALA A 221 1.67 -10.77 16.84
CA ALA A 221 2.42 -10.63 15.59
C ALA A 221 3.88 -11.10 15.71
N ASP A 222 4.43 -11.59 14.60
CA ASP A 222 5.85 -11.90 14.46
C ASP A 222 6.60 -10.67 13.91
N ILE A 223 7.25 -9.94 14.80
CA ILE A 223 7.99 -8.71 14.45
C ILE A 223 9.18 -8.97 13.53
N SER A 224 9.72 -10.20 13.51
CA SER A 224 10.80 -10.54 12.56
C SER A 224 10.34 -10.51 11.10
N LYS A 225 9.02 -10.46 10.87
CA LYS A 225 8.36 -10.35 9.56
C LYS A 225 7.61 -9.04 9.38
N THR A 226 7.89 -8.02 10.20
CA THR A 226 7.24 -6.71 10.15
C THR A 226 8.22 -5.65 9.68
N VAL A 227 7.84 -4.90 8.65
CA VAL A 227 8.60 -3.79 8.08
C VAL A 227 7.96 -2.48 8.50
N MET A 228 8.78 -1.56 9.03
CA MET A 228 8.37 -0.20 9.33
C MET A 228 8.81 0.73 8.20
N SER A 229 7.85 1.31 7.48
CA SER A 229 8.13 2.25 6.39
C SER A 229 8.44 3.65 6.92
N HIS A 230 8.95 4.52 6.04
CA HIS A 230 9.04 5.97 6.26
C HIS A 230 9.88 6.43 7.47
N LEU A 231 10.94 5.69 7.79
CA LEU A 231 11.89 6.05 8.86
C LEU A 231 12.89 7.13 8.46
N ASP A 232 12.91 7.53 7.18
CA ASP A 232 13.72 8.62 6.63
C ASP A 232 13.22 10.03 7.00
N ARG A 233 12.01 10.12 7.57
CA ARG A 233 11.27 11.36 7.80
C ARG A 233 11.55 12.01 9.16
#